data_AF-A0A6M1LF78-F1
#
_entry.id   AF-A0A6M1LF78-F1
#
_cell.length_a   1.000
_cell.length_b   1.000
_cell.length_c   1.000
_cell.angle_alpha   90.00
_cell.angle_beta   90.00
_cell.angle_gamma   90.00
#
_symmetry.space_group_name_H-M   'P 1'
#
loop_
_entity.id
_entity.type
_entity.pdbx_description
1 polymer ?
#
loop_
_entity_poly.entity_id
_entity_poly.type
_entity_poly.pdbx_seq_one_letter_code
_entity_poly.pdbx_strand_id
1 'polypeptide(L)'
;MPKRATHAEAVHAAIEAMGGTVAVARALVEGGRRVDLEGLDRDAAALCAAVMALAAEEAKALRPALEALLRQVDGLTAEVARH
;
A
#
# COMPACT_ATOMS: atom_id res chain seq x y z
N MET A 1 -3.26 -3.40 -30.40
CA MET A 1 -2.20 -2.81 -29.58
C MET A 1 -2.80 -2.51 -28.20
N PRO A 2 -2.43 -3.20 -27.10
CA PRO A 2 -2.96 -2.85 -25.79
C PRO A 2 -2.51 -1.44 -25.39
N LYS A 3 -3.43 -0.61 -24.90
CA LYS A 3 -3.12 0.73 -24.36
C LYS A 3 -2.20 0.54 -23.15
N ARG A 4 -1.00 1.13 -23.18
CA ARG A 4 -0.14 1.18 -21.98
C ARG A 4 -0.87 1.98 -20.90
N ALA A 5 -0.93 1.42 -19.69
CA ALA A 5 -1.45 2.14 -18.54
C ALA A 5 -0.63 3.41 -18.32
N THR A 6 -1.29 4.49 -17.88
CA THR A 6 -0.59 5.71 -17.47
C THR A 6 0.23 5.45 -16.21
N HIS A 7 1.25 6.28 -15.94
CA HIS A 7 2.04 6.16 -14.71
C HIS A 7 1.13 6.26 -13.47
N ALA A 8 0.15 7.17 -13.47
CA ALA A 8 -0.83 7.31 -12.41
C ALA A 8 -1.70 6.05 -12.21
N GLU A 9 -2.14 5.41 -13.30
CA GLU A 9 -2.88 4.14 -13.24
C GLU A 9 -2.03 3.01 -12.64
N ALA A 10 -0.74 2.95 -13.00
CA ALA A 10 0.19 1.97 -12.45
C ALA A 10 0.45 2.19 -10.96
N VAL A 11 0.62 3.46 -10.52
CA VAL A 11 0.77 3.80 -9.11
C VAL A 11 -0.50 3.47 -8.33
N HIS A 12 -1.69 3.77 -8.87
CA HIS A 12 -2.95 3.41 -8.23
C HIS A 12 -3.09 1.89 -8.05
N ALA A 13 -2.75 1.10 -9.07
CA ALA A 13 -2.75 -0.36 -8.97
C ALA A 13 -1.75 -0.87 -7.92
N ALA A 14 -0.59 -0.21 -7.77
CA ALA A 14 0.39 -0.56 -6.74
C ALA A 14 -0.12 -0.25 -5.32
N ILE A 15 -0.85 0.85 -5.12
CA ILE A 15 -1.52 1.18 -3.85
C ILE A 15 -2.52 0.08 -3.49
N GLU A 16 -3.38 -0.31 -4.43
CA GLU A 16 -4.39 -1.35 -4.22
C GLU A 16 -3.76 -2.71 -3.92
N ALA A 17 -2.70 -3.09 -4.64
CA ALA A 17 -1.97 -4.34 -4.41
C ALA A 17 -1.36 -4.38 -3.01
N MET A 18 -0.70 -3.29 -2.59
CA MET A 18 -0.13 -3.20 -1.24
C MET A 18 -1.20 -3.23 -0.16
N GLY A 19 -2.32 -2.53 -0.37
CA GLY A 19 -3.48 -2.55 0.52
C GLY A 19 -4.04 -3.97 0.71
N GLY A 20 -4.11 -4.74 -0.38
CA GLY A 20 -4.48 -6.17 -0.34
C GLY A 20 -3.51 -7.00 0.51
N THR A 21 -2.20 -6.83 0.32
CA THR A 21 -1.17 -7.52 1.13
C THR A 21 -1.28 -7.17 2.61
N VAL A 22 -1.43 -5.89 2.95
CA VAL A 22 -1.57 -5.43 4.35
C VAL A 22 -2.85 -5.98 4.99
N ALA A 23 -3.96 -6.03 4.23
CA ALA A 23 -5.22 -6.60 4.72
C ALA A 23 -5.09 -8.09 5.03
N VAL A 24 -4.43 -8.88 4.16
CA VAL A 24 -4.16 -10.30 4.41
C VAL A 24 -3.25 -10.49 5.61
N ALA A 25 -2.16 -9.72 5.70
CA ALA A 25 -1.25 -9.77 6.85
C ALA A 25 -2.00 -9.49 8.16
N ARG A 26 -2.86 -8.47 8.19
CA ARG A 26 -3.65 -8.13 9.36
C ARG A 26 -4.58 -9.27 9.78
N ALA A 27 -5.33 -9.85 8.83
CA ALA A 27 -6.22 -10.98 9.12
C ALA A 27 -5.46 -12.20 9.67
N LEU A 28 -4.22 -12.44 9.21
CA LEU A 28 -3.37 -13.51 9.74
C LEU A 28 -2.94 -13.22 11.19
N VAL A 29 -2.51 -11.99 11.49
CA VAL A 29 -2.13 -11.59 12.86
C VAL A 29 -3.33 -11.65 13.80
N GLU A 30 -4.50 -11.15 13.39
CA GLU A 30 -5.76 -11.27 14.15
C GLU A 30 -6.12 -12.75 14.43
N GLY A 31 -5.75 -13.65 13.51
CA GLY A 31 -5.87 -15.10 13.68
C GLY A 31 -4.79 -15.74 14.56
N GLY A 32 -3.94 -14.96 15.22
CA GLY A 32 -2.84 -15.42 16.08
C GLY A 32 -1.64 -15.97 15.31
N ARG A 33 -1.55 -15.73 14.01
CA ARG A 33 -0.40 -16.17 13.19
C ARG A 33 0.69 -15.12 13.21
N ARG A 34 1.94 -15.57 13.36
CA ARG A 34 3.10 -14.73 13.06
C ARG A 34 3.20 -14.53 11.55
N VAL A 35 3.38 -13.29 11.14
CA VAL A 35 3.58 -12.89 9.75
C VAL A 35 4.97 -12.28 9.65
N ASP A 36 5.70 -12.69 8.62
CA ASP A 36 6.93 -12.01 8.24
C ASP A 36 6.58 -10.83 7.33
N LEU A 37 6.98 -9.63 7.75
CA LEU A 37 6.76 -8.38 7.01
C LEU A 37 8.04 -7.91 6.33
N GLU A 38 9.07 -8.76 6.22
CA GLU A 38 10.28 -8.45 5.48
C GLU A 38 9.93 -8.00 4.04
N GLY A 39 10.56 -6.89 3.63
CA GLY A 39 10.34 -6.30 2.30
C GLY A 39 9.23 -5.25 2.26
N LEU A 40 8.33 -5.18 3.24
CA LEU A 40 7.25 -4.18 3.23
C LEU A 40 7.79 -2.74 3.23
N ASP A 41 8.85 -2.45 3.98
CA ASP A 41 9.51 -1.13 3.98
C ASP A 41 10.09 -0.78 2.59
N ARG A 42 10.65 -1.77 1.88
CA ARG A 42 11.19 -1.58 0.54
C ARG A 42 10.08 -1.27 -0.44
N ASP A 43 8.98 -2.00 -0.37
CA ASP A 43 7.84 -1.82 -1.26
C ASP A 43 7.15 -0.48 -0.98
N ALA A 44 6.99 -0.10 0.29
CA ALA A 44 6.48 1.20 0.69
C ALA A 44 7.38 2.35 0.19
N ALA A 45 8.70 2.23 0.31
CA ALA A 45 9.64 3.22 -0.21
C ALA A 45 9.54 3.35 -1.74
N ALA A 46 9.41 2.23 -2.46
CA ALA A 46 9.23 2.23 -3.91
C ALA A 46 7.90 2.91 -4.31
N LEU A 47 6.82 2.64 -3.60
CA LEU A 47 5.53 3.29 -3.81
C LEU A 47 5.62 4.80 -3.56
N CYS A 48 6.23 5.23 -2.45
CA CYS A 48 6.45 6.64 -2.14
C CYS A 48 7.24 7.35 -3.24
N ALA A 49 8.32 6.73 -3.73
CA ALA A 49 9.11 7.27 -4.83
C ALA A 49 8.27 7.40 -6.13
N ALA A 50 7.44 6.39 -6.44
CA ALA A 50 6.60 6.41 -7.62
C ALA A 50 5.51 7.51 -7.56
N VAL A 51 4.94 7.75 -6.37
CA VAL A 51 4.01 8.86 -6.12
C VAL A 51 4.70 10.22 -6.27
N MET A 52 5.90 10.38 -5.70
CA MET A 52 6.66 11.63 -5.81
C MET A 52 7.07 11.98 -7.25
N ALA A 53 7.11 10.98 -8.14
CA ALA A 53 7.41 11.18 -9.55
C ALA A 53 6.21 11.61 -10.40
N LEU A 54 4.99 11.64 -9.84
CA LEU A 54 3.77 12.07 -10.54
C LEU A 54 3.67 13.60 -10.63
N ALA A 55 2.92 14.08 -11.62
CA ALA A 55 2.49 15.48 -11.61
C ALA A 55 1.55 15.73 -10.42
N ALA A 56 1.56 16.96 -9.89
CA ALA A 56 0.79 17.31 -8.69
C ALA A 56 -0.71 17.00 -8.83
N GLU A 57 -1.30 17.22 -10.01
CA GLU A 57 -2.73 16.92 -10.24
C GLU A 57 -3.03 15.42 -10.25
N GLU A 58 -2.12 14.61 -10.77
CA GLU A 58 -2.24 13.15 -10.76
C GLU A 58 -2.08 12.60 -9.33
N ALA A 59 -1.09 13.11 -8.59
CA ALA A 59 -0.87 12.73 -7.19
C ALA A 59 -2.06 13.12 -6.29
N LYS A 60 -2.68 14.29 -6.50
CA LYS A 60 -3.88 14.71 -5.77
C LYS A 60 -5.04 13.73 -5.93
N ALA A 61 -5.22 13.18 -7.13
CA ALA A 61 -6.26 12.19 -7.39
C ALA A 61 -6.05 10.88 -6.62
N LEU A 62 -4.80 10.53 -6.30
CA LEU A 62 -4.44 9.32 -5.55
C LEU A 62 -4.53 9.48 -4.03
N ARG A 63 -4.70 10.71 -3.51
CA ARG A 63 -4.73 10.99 -2.07
C ARG A 63 -5.71 10.09 -1.30
N PRO A 64 -6.97 9.88 -1.73
CA PRO A 64 -7.90 9.02 -1.00
C PRO A 64 -7.40 7.57 -0.86
N ALA A 65 -6.76 7.03 -1.89
CA ALA A 65 -6.21 5.68 -1.88
C ALA A 65 -4.99 5.58 -0.94
N LEU A 66 -4.11 6.60 -0.95
CA LEU A 66 -2.97 6.67 -0.02
C LEU A 66 -3.42 6.78 1.44
N GLU A 67 -4.45 7.58 1.74
CA GLU A 67 -5.02 7.68 3.08
C GLU A 67 -5.65 6.36 3.54
N ALA A 68 -6.28 5.62 2.61
CA ALA A 68 -6.83 4.30 2.91
C ALA A 68 -5.73 3.28 3.24
N LEU A 69 -4.67 3.25 2.44
CA LEU A 69 -3.50 2.41 2.68
C LEU A 69 -2.84 2.74 4.03
N LEU A 70 -2.67 4.02 4.35
CA LEU A 70 -2.11 4.46 5.64
C LEU A 70 -2.93 3.89 6.82
N ARG A 71 -4.27 4.03 6.77
CA ARG A 71 -5.14 3.46 7.82
C ARG A 71 -5.01 1.95 7.94
N GLN A 72 -4.79 1.23 6.84
CA GLN A 72 -4.58 -0.21 6.86
C GLN A 72 -3.24 -0.57 7.53
N VAL A 73 -2.17 0.15 7.22
CA VAL A 73 -0.84 -0.04 7.83
C VAL A 73 -0.88 0.28 9.33
N ASP A 74 -1.55 1.37 9.72
CA ASP A 74 -1.76 1.71 11.13
C ASP A 74 -2.53 0.60 11.87
N GLY A 75 -3.58 0.06 11.22
CA GLY A 75 -4.36 -1.06 11.75
C GLY A 75 -3.52 -2.34 11.93
N LEU A 76 -2.66 -2.67 10.97
CA LEU A 76 -1.74 -3.79 11.08
C LEU A 76 -0.71 -3.56 12.20
N THR A 77 -0.16 -2.35 12.31
CA THR A 77 0.80 -1.97 13.35
C THR A 77 0.20 -2.14 14.74
N ALA A 78 -1.04 -1.67 14.93
CA ALA A 78 -1.77 -1.84 16.18
C ALA A 78 -2.00 -3.32 16.52
N GLU A 79 -2.26 -4.17 15.52
CA GLU A 79 -2.49 -5.60 15.74
C GLU A 79 -1.19 -6.35 16.08
N VAL A 80 -0.10 -6.05 15.37
CA VAL A 80 1.23 -6.61 15.68
C VAL A 80 1.67 -6.22 17.08
N ALA A 81 1.38 -5.00 17.55
CA ALA A 81 1.74 -4.57 18.90
C ALA A 81 0.95 -5.28 20.03
N ARG A 82 -0.16 -5.95 19.71
CA ARG A 82 -0.97 -6.71 20.68
C ARG A 82 -0.48 -8.16 20.87
N HIS A 83 0.30 -8.69 19.95
CA HIS A 83 0.72 -10.09 19.87
C HIS A 83 2.23 -10.28 20.06
#